data_AF-A0A9P6VFY0-F1
#
_entry.id   AF-A0A9P6VFY0-F1
#
_cell.length_a   1.000
_cell.length_b   1.000
_cell.length_c   1.000
_cell.angle_alpha   90.00
_cell.angle_beta   90.00
_cell.angle_gamma   90.00
#
_symmetry.space_group_name_H-M   'P 1'
#
loop_
_entity.id
_entity.type
_entity.pdbx_description
1 polymer ?
#
loop_
_entity_poly.entity_id
_entity_poly.type
_entity_poly.pdbx_seq_one_letter_code
_entity_poly.pdbx_strand_id
1 'polypeptide(L)'
;MDDSSSEPPSLGLGGQRRSSRLQTISTLRRHSTDTSTVSTPTARSSRNTPAIHSSRSTPGEHSPRNTPQNGTSKDHENPTPSKRTNLRRKHDEPKWPETNIMEDAMKPVTDEERRTWPGWVELESEPTLFNHILREYGVKDVKVQEVFGLEDEALNFLPYWDEDDEEAEEMPKCPNYVWFANQTITNACATIALLNIVMNVPVINLGEDLSAFKAETKGLKPPYRGHTLGENEFIRSIHNSFARRVDMLNADLVLSNDYDTWVKVNNTRKKKGPARQARSKTTKRKKNNEDEEPGFHFIAYVPINGNVWRLDGMQRQPVNLGEASKNWIELARENINLRIAQHDSELQFNLMALCRSPLRNVPEQLAENLHSRSAVEKALNATLPDWKVFVENEESAPALPLEPNECFGLSKELLANSYVSDSVQRRLKAAIDDPTMLIDMRIALLSEQIQLQKSYLEEIASIGMEDEQAARRKIDYTPIIYNSVKELAERGVLKEIVKDLIDKGQMRP
;
A
#
# COMPACT_ATOMS: atom_id res chain seq x y z
N MET A 1 -61.65 -23.07 1.54
CA MET A 1 -61.48 -21.89 2.42
C MET A 1 -60.01 -21.79 2.77
N ASP A 2 -59.10 -21.74 1.78
CA ASP A 2 -58.86 -20.69 0.75
C ASP A 2 -57.90 -19.66 1.39
N ASP A 3 -56.61 -19.56 1.03
CA ASP A 3 -55.95 -19.30 -0.27
C ASP A 3 -56.03 -17.82 -0.73
N SER A 4 -55.03 -17.36 -1.49
CA SER A 4 -54.65 -15.98 -1.87
C SER A 4 -53.70 -15.31 -0.86
N SER A 5 -52.46 -14.88 -1.18
CA SER A 5 -51.82 -14.30 -2.38
C SER A 5 -52.30 -12.88 -2.73
N SER A 6 -51.41 -11.88 -2.63
CA SER A 6 -51.45 -10.61 -3.42
C SER A 6 -50.22 -9.70 -3.21
N GLU A 7 -49.33 -9.67 -4.21
CA GLU A 7 -48.78 -8.43 -4.79
C GLU A 7 -49.95 -7.62 -5.43
N PRO A 8 -49.89 -6.29 -5.75
CA PRO A 8 -48.87 -5.65 -6.63
C PRO A 8 -48.72 -4.11 -6.36
N PRO A 9 -48.38 -3.19 -7.32
CA PRO A 9 -47.80 -3.34 -8.66
C PRO A 9 -46.58 -2.45 -8.97
N SER A 10 -45.90 -2.81 -10.08
CA SER A 10 -44.97 -1.93 -10.80
C SER A 10 -45.71 -0.99 -11.78
N LEU A 11 -45.11 0.18 -12.07
CA LEU A 11 -45.50 1.06 -13.17
C LEU A 11 -44.27 1.48 -13.97
N GLY A 12 -44.27 1.16 -15.26
CA GLY A 12 -43.35 1.71 -16.25
C GLY A 12 -44.00 2.80 -17.12
N LEU A 13 -43.36 3.10 -18.26
CA LEU A 13 -43.58 4.30 -19.11
C LEU A 13 -42.97 5.57 -18.50
N GLY A 14 -42.40 6.50 -19.25
CA GLY A 14 -42.16 6.56 -20.70
C GLY A 14 -41.49 7.91 -21.00
N GLY A 15 -40.44 7.93 -21.83
CA GLY A 15 -39.50 9.05 -21.85
C GLY A 15 -40.01 10.34 -22.53
N GLN A 16 -39.34 11.47 -22.25
CA GLN A 16 -39.32 12.61 -23.16
C GLN A 16 -38.01 13.39 -23.06
N ARG A 17 -37.24 13.40 -24.16
CA ARG A 17 -36.13 14.33 -24.36
C ARG A 17 -36.68 15.77 -24.42
N ARG A 18 -36.13 16.69 -23.62
CA ARG A 18 -36.24 18.13 -23.90
C ARG A 18 -34.87 18.81 -23.81
N SER A 19 -34.44 19.31 -24.97
CA SER A 19 -33.29 20.20 -25.12
C SER A 19 -33.65 21.58 -24.58
N SER A 20 -32.81 22.14 -23.70
CA SER A 20 -32.84 23.54 -23.27
C SER A 20 -31.55 24.24 -23.71
N ARG A 21 -31.51 24.58 -25.00
CA ARG A 21 -30.43 25.37 -25.61
C ARG A 21 -30.53 26.83 -25.17
N LEU A 22 -29.79 27.22 -24.12
CA LEU A 22 -29.62 28.63 -23.75
C LEU A 22 -28.33 29.19 -24.37
N GLN A 23 -28.49 29.88 -25.50
CA GLN A 23 -27.49 30.82 -26.00
C GLN A 23 -27.68 32.16 -25.29
N THR A 24 -26.64 32.67 -24.64
CA THR A 24 -26.56 34.10 -24.28
C THR A 24 -25.24 34.65 -24.80
N ILE A 25 -25.32 35.70 -25.61
CA ILE A 25 -24.19 36.39 -26.23
C ILE A 25 -23.95 37.71 -25.49
N SER A 26 -22.73 37.91 -24.99
CA SER A 26 -22.10 39.24 -24.87
C SER A 26 -20.60 39.04 -24.58
N THR A 27 -19.70 39.13 -25.57
CA THR A 27 -19.07 40.36 -26.08
C THR A 27 -18.68 41.39 -25.01
N LEU A 28 -17.42 41.33 -24.57
CA LEU A 28 -16.65 42.53 -24.22
C LEU A 28 -15.18 42.38 -24.63
N ARG A 29 -14.54 43.51 -24.94
CA ARG A 29 -13.27 43.60 -25.67
C ARG A 29 -12.05 43.56 -24.74
N ARG A 30 -10.98 42.95 -25.26
CA ARG A 30 -9.57 43.38 -25.23
C ARG A 30 -9.17 44.39 -24.14
N HIS A 31 -8.17 44.03 -23.34
CA HIS A 31 -6.92 44.77 -23.38
C HIS A 31 -5.72 43.82 -23.39
N SER A 32 -4.77 44.12 -24.28
CA SER A 32 -3.46 43.49 -24.39
C SER A 32 -2.44 44.54 -23.96
N THR A 33 -1.48 44.14 -23.14
CA THR A 33 -0.29 44.92 -22.79
C THR A 33 0.90 43.98 -22.74
N ASP A 34 1.55 43.80 -23.90
CA ASP A 34 2.95 43.37 -23.94
C ASP A 34 3.82 44.45 -23.28
N THR A 35 4.72 44.05 -22.37
CA THR A 35 5.91 44.86 -22.05
C THR A 35 7.12 44.00 -21.71
N SER A 36 8.13 44.13 -22.59
CA SER A 36 9.57 44.16 -22.30
C SER A 36 10.28 42.96 -21.67
N THR A 37 10.95 42.24 -22.58
CA THR A 37 12.27 41.62 -22.41
C THR A 37 13.33 42.51 -21.74
N VAL A 38 14.09 41.96 -20.78
CA VAL A 38 15.49 42.34 -20.44
C VAL A 38 16.22 41.07 -19.98
N SER A 39 16.98 40.40 -20.86
CA SER A 39 18.46 40.45 -20.97
C SER A 39 19.23 39.71 -19.86
N THR A 40 20.00 38.70 -20.30
CA THR A 40 21.03 37.99 -19.53
C THR A 40 22.24 38.89 -19.21
N PRO A 41 23.11 38.45 -18.29
CA PRO A 41 24.50 38.25 -18.73
C PRO A 41 25.14 36.93 -18.29
N THR A 42 25.93 36.36 -19.19
CA THR A 42 26.82 35.22 -18.97
C THR A 42 28.16 35.64 -18.35
N ALA A 43 28.73 34.87 -17.41
CA ALA A 43 30.18 34.85 -17.20
C ALA A 43 30.71 33.55 -16.53
N ARG A 44 31.73 32.96 -17.18
CA ARG A 44 32.87 32.15 -16.69
C ARG A 44 32.82 31.58 -15.25
N SER A 45 32.95 30.27 -15.03
CA SER A 45 34.15 29.43 -15.27
C SER A 45 35.35 29.74 -14.37
N SER A 46 35.58 28.89 -13.37
CA SER A 46 36.91 28.55 -12.86
C SER A 46 36.93 27.15 -12.25
N ARG A 47 37.73 26.23 -12.82
CA ARG A 47 38.19 25.03 -12.10
C ARG A 47 39.13 25.48 -10.99
N ASN A 48 39.16 24.75 -9.87
CA ASN A 48 40.40 24.20 -9.30
C ASN A 48 40.10 23.28 -8.10
N THR A 49 40.56 22.04 -8.20
CA THR A 49 40.94 21.23 -7.05
C THR A 49 42.30 21.70 -6.52
N PRO A 50 42.63 21.39 -5.27
CA PRO A 50 43.83 20.58 -5.06
C PRO A 50 43.61 19.42 -4.08
N ALA A 51 44.57 18.52 -4.00
CA ALA A 51 44.51 17.32 -3.17
C ALA A 51 45.80 17.15 -2.33
N ILE A 52 45.69 16.34 -1.26
CA ILE A 52 46.78 15.67 -0.53
C ILE A 52 47.67 16.54 0.37
N HIS A 53 47.68 16.21 1.68
CA HIS A 53 48.90 15.79 2.39
C HIS A 53 48.55 14.97 3.66
N SER A 54 49.56 14.36 4.30
CA SER A 54 49.42 13.13 5.12
C SER A 54 50.34 13.12 6.36
N SER A 55 49.88 12.48 7.45
CA SER A 55 50.66 11.98 8.60
C SER A 55 49.79 10.98 9.40
N ARG A 56 50.01 9.66 9.40
CA ARG A 56 51.01 8.86 10.17
C ARG A 56 50.89 9.09 11.69
N SER A 57 50.50 8.09 12.51
CA SER A 57 51.41 7.04 13.01
C SER A 57 50.71 5.76 13.59
N THR A 58 51.51 4.70 13.75
CA THR A 58 51.28 3.26 14.08
C THR A 58 51.33 2.94 15.61
N PRO A 59 51.49 1.69 16.16
CA PRO A 59 51.57 0.31 15.61
C PRO A 59 50.88 -0.86 16.43
N GLY A 60 50.97 -2.11 15.90
CA GLY A 60 50.89 -3.40 16.66
C GLY A 60 49.68 -4.31 16.32
N GLU A 61 49.77 -5.62 16.07
CA GLU A 61 50.89 -6.61 16.10
C GLU A 61 50.81 -7.66 14.94
N HIS A 62 51.84 -8.51 14.81
CA HIS A 62 52.06 -9.56 13.78
C HIS A 62 51.36 -10.90 14.14
N SER A 63 51.27 -11.97 13.32
CA SER A 63 52.31 -12.65 12.50
C SER A 63 51.70 -13.78 11.60
N PRO A 64 52.45 -14.63 10.87
CA PRO A 64 52.85 -14.35 9.49
C PRO A 64 52.45 -15.42 8.44
N ARG A 65 52.65 -15.11 7.16
CA ARG A 65 52.42 -15.98 5.99
C ARG A 65 53.74 -16.27 5.27
N ASN A 66 54.20 -17.53 5.24
CA ASN A 66 55.44 -17.91 4.55
C ASN A 66 55.28 -18.02 3.03
N THR A 67 56.34 -17.67 2.31
CA THR A 67 56.52 -17.86 0.85
C THR A 67 57.51 -18.99 0.56
N PRO A 68 57.48 -19.60 -0.65
CA PRO A 68 58.21 -20.84 -0.95
C PRO A 68 59.62 -20.61 -1.53
N GLN A 69 60.47 -21.65 -1.47
CA GLN A 69 61.73 -21.74 -2.22
C GLN A 69 61.71 -22.87 -3.26
N ASN A 70 62.48 -22.69 -4.34
CA ASN A 70 62.61 -23.59 -5.49
C ASN A 70 63.65 -24.71 -5.26
N GLY A 71 63.50 -25.85 -5.96
CA GLY A 71 64.45 -26.97 -5.86
C GLY A 71 64.26 -28.14 -6.85
N THR A 72 64.30 -27.85 -8.16
CA THR A 72 64.67 -28.74 -9.29
C THR A 72 64.64 -30.28 -9.15
N SER A 73 63.88 -30.95 -10.04
CA SER A 73 64.45 -31.80 -11.10
C SER A 73 63.41 -32.14 -12.18
N LYS A 74 63.87 -32.43 -13.40
CA LYS A 74 63.05 -32.80 -14.56
C LYS A 74 62.89 -34.32 -14.62
N ASP A 75 61.75 -34.78 -15.14
CA ASP A 75 61.71 -35.80 -16.18
C ASP A 75 60.42 -35.67 -17.01
N HIS A 76 60.52 -35.97 -18.31
CA HIS A 76 59.42 -35.84 -19.28
C HIS A 76 58.87 -37.22 -19.64
N GLU A 77 57.70 -37.57 -19.11
CA GLU A 77 56.84 -38.61 -19.70
C GLU A 77 55.41 -38.09 -19.85
N ASN A 78 54.74 -38.52 -20.92
CA ASN A 78 53.50 -37.93 -21.42
C ASN A 78 52.34 -38.94 -21.26
N PRO A 79 51.39 -38.75 -20.31
CA PRO A 79 50.30 -39.70 -20.12
C PRO A 79 49.06 -39.37 -20.97
N THR A 80 48.48 -40.43 -21.50
CA THR A 80 47.25 -40.50 -22.31
C THR A 80 46.01 -39.86 -21.66
N PRO A 81 44.99 -39.46 -22.45
CA PRO A 81 43.80 -38.78 -21.93
C PRO A 81 42.97 -39.71 -21.03
N SER A 82 42.93 -39.39 -19.74
CA SER A 82 42.08 -40.10 -18.78
C SER A 82 40.60 -39.83 -19.06
N LYS A 83 39.80 -40.90 -19.03
CA LYS A 83 38.34 -40.82 -19.22
C LYS A 83 37.74 -39.97 -18.11
N ARG A 84 37.13 -38.82 -18.45
CA ARG A 84 36.26 -38.07 -17.53
C ARG A 84 35.08 -38.96 -17.14
N THR A 85 35.17 -39.59 -15.97
CA THR A 85 34.05 -40.26 -15.33
C THR A 85 33.04 -39.21 -14.91
N ASN A 86 31.88 -39.20 -15.57
CA ASN A 86 30.75 -38.37 -15.16
C ASN A 86 30.20 -38.88 -13.83
N LEU A 87 30.79 -38.42 -12.73
CA LEU A 87 30.22 -38.48 -11.38
C LEU A 87 28.99 -37.57 -11.33
N ARG A 88 27.92 -38.05 -11.96
CA ARG A 88 26.55 -37.56 -11.78
C ARG A 88 26.21 -37.77 -10.31
N ARG A 89 26.40 -36.74 -9.49
CA ARG A 89 25.89 -36.70 -8.12
C ARG A 89 24.43 -37.15 -8.18
N LYS A 90 24.11 -38.29 -7.56
CA LYS A 90 22.74 -38.53 -7.14
C LYS A 90 22.39 -37.35 -6.23
N HIS A 91 21.25 -36.72 -6.46
CA HIS A 91 20.60 -36.04 -5.35
C HIS A 91 20.27 -37.14 -4.36
N ASP A 92 20.78 -37.04 -3.14
CA ASP A 92 20.22 -37.79 -2.04
C ASP A 92 18.80 -37.26 -1.85
N GLU A 93 17.80 -38.11 -2.07
CA GLU A 93 16.41 -37.76 -1.80
C GLU A 93 16.29 -37.42 -0.31
N PRO A 94 15.61 -36.32 0.06
CA PRO A 94 15.36 -36.01 1.46
C PRO A 94 14.72 -37.21 2.15
N LYS A 95 15.33 -37.69 3.23
CA LYS A 95 14.68 -38.66 4.10
C LYS A 95 13.57 -37.95 4.85
N TRP A 96 12.37 -37.99 4.28
CA TRP A 96 11.16 -37.55 4.95
C TRP A 96 11.00 -38.28 6.30
N PRO A 97 10.58 -37.60 7.38
CA PRO A 97 10.29 -38.27 8.63
C PRO A 97 9.18 -39.31 8.46
N GLU A 98 9.14 -40.33 9.31
CA GLU A 98 8.04 -41.31 9.38
C GLU A 98 6.75 -40.72 9.99
N THR A 99 6.60 -39.39 9.98
CA THR A 99 5.38 -38.72 10.43
C THR A 99 4.29 -38.82 9.36
N ASN A 100 3.03 -38.77 9.80
CA ASN A 100 1.90 -38.72 8.87
C ASN A 100 1.91 -37.34 8.18
N ILE A 101 2.38 -37.29 6.93
CA ILE A 101 2.50 -36.06 6.11
C ILE A 101 1.18 -35.26 6.11
N MET A 102 0.03 -35.93 6.11
CA MET A 102 -1.28 -35.27 6.14
C MET A 102 -1.58 -34.65 7.50
N GLU A 103 -1.19 -35.28 8.62
CA GLU A 103 -1.32 -34.67 9.95
C GLU A 103 -0.37 -33.48 10.12
N ASP A 104 0.83 -33.54 9.54
CA ASP A 104 1.76 -32.40 9.55
C ASP A 104 1.26 -31.24 8.69
N ALA A 105 0.67 -31.52 7.52
CA ALA A 105 0.05 -30.51 6.65
C ALA A 105 -1.24 -29.89 7.24
N MET A 106 -1.90 -30.55 8.18
CA MET A 106 -3.16 -30.10 8.81
C MET A 106 -2.97 -29.54 10.23
N LYS A 107 -1.74 -29.45 10.73
CA LYS A 107 -1.42 -28.79 12.02
C LYS A 107 -1.39 -27.26 11.86
N PRO A 108 -1.79 -26.50 12.89
CA PRO A 108 -1.67 -25.04 12.86
C PRO A 108 -0.20 -24.61 12.76
N VAL A 109 0.05 -23.43 12.22
CA VAL A 109 1.39 -22.81 12.16
C VAL A 109 1.68 -22.10 13.48
N THR A 110 2.86 -22.35 14.05
CA THR A 110 3.40 -21.59 15.18
C THR A 110 3.99 -20.26 14.70
N ASP A 111 4.00 -19.24 15.57
CA ASP A 111 4.55 -17.93 15.20
C ASP A 111 6.05 -17.98 14.86
N GLU A 112 6.78 -18.96 15.38
CA GLU A 112 8.19 -19.20 15.03
C GLU A 112 8.35 -19.81 13.63
N GLU A 113 7.53 -20.80 13.24
CA GLU A 113 7.49 -21.32 11.86
C GLU A 113 7.13 -20.19 10.87
N ARG A 114 6.14 -19.37 11.22
CA ARG A 114 5.68 -18.21 10.43
C ARG A 114 6.77 -17.16 10.24
N ARG A 115 7.51 -16.83 11.30
CA ARG A 115 8.62 -15.86 11.30
C ARG A 115 9.83 -16.37 10.51
N THR A 116 10.17 -17.64 10.65
CA THR A 116 11.37 -18.24 10.05
C THR A 116 11.17 -18.71 8.60
N TRP A 117 9.94 -18.96 8.15
CA TRP A 117 9.66 -19.35 6.75
C TRP A 117 10.01 -18.21 5.77
N PRO A 118 10.92 -18.43 4.81
CA PRO A 118 11.44 -17.37 3.94
C PRO A 118 10.47 -16.95 2.82
N GLY A 119 9.38 -17.69 2.62
CA GLY A 119 8.36 -17.38 1.63
C GLY A 119 7.47 -16.19 2.01
N TRP A 120 6.59 -15.84 1.08
CA TRP A 120 5.59 -14.78 1.21
C TRP A 120 4.25 -15.36 0.74
N VAL A 121 3.19 -15.19 1.55
CA VAL A 121 1.82 -15.57 1.14
C VAL A 121 1.18 -14.48 0.28
N GLU A 122 0.16 -14.83 -0.50
CA GLU A 122 -0.69 -13.80 -1.12
C GLU A 122 -1.58 -13.14 -0.06
N LEU A 123 -1.84 -11.84 -0.20
CA LEU A 123 -2.71 -11.09 0.70
C LEU A 123 -4.01 -10.69 0.00
N GLU A 124 -5.13 -10.85 0.70
CA GLU A 124 -6.44 -10.36 0.28
C GLU A 124 -6.42 -8.82 0.10
N SER A 125 -7.13 -8.31 -0.92
CA SER A 125 -7.18 -6.87 -1.24
C SER A 125 -8.15 -6.11 -0.32
N GLU A 126 -7.81 -6.04 0.97
CA GLU A 126 -8.75 -5.67 2.04
C GLU A 126 -8.25 -4.47 2.87
N PRO A 127 -9.00 -3.36 2.96
CA PRO A 127 -8.57 -2.17 3.71
C PRO A 127 -8.24 -2.45 5.18
N THR A 128 -9.02 -3.30 5.86
CA THR A 128 -8.81 -3.62 7.28
C THR A 128 -7.52 -4.39 7.52
N LEU A 129 -7.14 -5.27 6.58
CA LEU A 129 -5.88 -6.00 6.58
C LEU A 129 -4.70 -5.04 6.42
N PHE A 130 -4.77 -4.12 5.46
CA PHE A 130 -3.72 -3.14 5.23
C PHE A 130 -3.60 -2.11 6.35
N ASN A 131 -4.71 -1.74 6.99
CA ASN A 131 -4.73 -0.90 8.19
C ASN A 131 -3.97 -1.56 9.35
N HIS A 132 -4.24 -2.83 9.63
CA HIS A 132 -3.52 -3.58 10.66
C HIS A 132 -2.02 -3.72 10.31
N ILE A 133 -1.69 -4.09 9.06
CA ILE A 133 -0.30 -4.21 8.60
C ILE A 133 0.49 -2.88 8.75
N LEU A 134 -0.12 -1.74 8.39
CA LEU A 134 0.52 -0.43 8.56
C LEU A 134 0.75 -0.07 10.04
N ARG A 135 -0.20 -0.40 10.92
CA ARG A 135 -0.05 -0.21 12.38
C ARG A 135 1.08 -1.07 12.94
N GLU A 136 1.14 -2.35 12.55
CA GLU A 136 2.20 -3.29 12.98
C GLU A 136 3.59 -2.85 12.47
N TYR A 137 3.69 -2.26 11.28
CA TYR A 137 4.93 -1.60 10.80
C TYR A 137 5.32 -0.34 11.60
N GLY A 138 4.49 0.12 12.53
CA GLY A 138 4.70 1.33 13.31
C GLY A 138 4.28 2.63 12.61
N VAL A 139 3.61 2.55 11.45
CA VAL A 139 3.11 3.71 10.72
C VAL A 139 1.91 4.30 11.47
N LYS A 140 1.97 5.60 11.75
CA LYS A 140 0.92 6.31 12.51
C LYS A 140 0.11 7.25 11.64
N ASP A 141 -1.00 7.72 12.17
CA ASP A 141 -1.76 8.88 11.65
C ASP A 141 -2.39 8.66 10.24
N VAL A 142 -2.55 7.41 9.81
CA VAL A 142 -3.06 7.02 8.48
C VAL A 142 -4.12 5.92 8.52
N LYS A 143 -4.95 5.86 7.48
CA LYS A 143 -5.98 4.83 7.27
C LYS A 143 -6.21 4.59 5.78
N VAL A 144 -6.16 3.33 5.36
CA VAL A 144 -6.61 2.83 4.07
C VAL A 144 -8.13 2.73 4.06
N GLN A 145 -8.75 3.18 2.97
CA GLN A 145 -10.20 3.11 2.72
C GLN A 145 -10.44 2.67 1.28
N GLU A 146 -11.50 1.89 1.05
CA GLU A 146 -11.94 1.50 -0.29
C GLU A 146 -12.65 2.65 -1.01
N VAL A 147 -12.50 2.73 -2.34
CA VAL A 147 -13.03 3.79 -3.20
C VAL A 147 -13.97 3.18 -4.24
N PHE A 148 -15.28 3.37 -4.04
CA PHE A 148 -16.33 2.71 -4.82
C PHE A 148 -16.74 3.40 -6.13
N GLY A 149 -16.13 4.55 -6.51
CA GLY A 149 -16.52 5.29 -7.71
C GLY A 149 -15.51 6.34 -8.19
N LEU A 150 -15.56 6.67 -9.48
CA LEU A 150 -14.60 7.55 -10.19
C LEU A 150 -15.25 8.60 -11.13
N GLU A 151 -16.55 8.87 -10.97
CA GLU A 151 -17.32 9.92 -11.68
C GLU A 151 -16.75 11.32 -11.32
N ASP A 152 -16.57 12.32 -12.19
CA ASP A 152 -16.83 12.50 -13.64
C ASP A 152 -15.76 13.51 -14.20
N GLU A 153 -15.64 13.93 -15.46
CA GLU A 153 -16.23 13.57 -16.77
C GLU A 153 -15.14 13.55 -17.89
N ALA A 154 -14.01 14.23 -17.66
CA ALA A 154 -13.26 14.96 -18.69
C ALA A 154 -12.19 14.16 -19.48
N LEU A 155 -12.45 12.90 -19.83
CA LEU A 155 -11.55 12.12 -20.70
C LEU A 155 -11.70 12.50 -22.19
N ASN A 156 -11.23 13.70 -22.55
CA ASN A 156 -11.15 14.15 -23.94
C ASN A 156 -9.73 14.63 -24.29
N PHE A 157 -9.01 13.76 -25.01
CA PHE A 157 -7.75 14.04 -25.71
C PHE A 157 -6.53 14.43 -24.87
N LEU A 158 -5.90 13.44 -24.23
CA LEU A 158 -4.47 13.48 -23.92
C LEU A 158 -3.71 12.47 -24.80
N PRO A 159 -2.50 12.81 -25.30
CA PRO A 159 -1.69 11.88 -26.07
C PRO A 159 -1.17 10.74 -25.18
N TYR A 160 -1.34 9.54 -25.73
CA TYR A 160 -0.92 8.25 -25.20
C TYR A 160 0.59 8.17 -24.95
N TRP A 161 0.96 7.67 -23.76
CA TRP A 161 2.32 7.25 -23.42
C TRP A 161 2.31 5.83 -22.83
N ASP A 162 1.78 4.85 -23.56
CA ASP A 162 2.31 3.49 -23.37
C ASP A 162 3.52 3.33 -24.27
N GLU A 163 4.69 3.36 -23.64
CA GLU A 163 5.77 2.47 -24.04
C GLU A 163 6.00 1.53 -22.85
N ASP A 164 5.11 0.56 -22.67
CA ASP A 164 5.40 -0.72 -22.00
C ASP A 164 6.33 -1.58 -22.91
N ASP A 165 7.24 -0.93 -23.64
CA ASP A 165 8.28 -1.56 -24.46
C ASP A 165 9.46 -1.92 -23.56
N GLU A 166 9.69 -3.23 -23.40
CA GLU A 166 10.83 -3.80 -22.69
C GLU A 166 12.20 -3.34 -23.27
N GLU A 167 12.21 -2.73 -24.46
CA GLU A 167 13.38 -2.29 -25.21
C GLU A 167 13.70 -0.77 -25.08
N ALA A 168 12.96 0.00 -24.29
CA ALA A 168 13.25 1.43 -24.04
C ALA A 168 14.53 1.63 -23.18
N GLU A 169 15.70 1.65 -23.83
CA GLU A 169 16.99 1.97 -23.18
C GLU A 169 17.03 3.40 -22.58
N GLU A 170 16.12 4.28 -22.99
CA GLU A 170 16.08 5.70 -22.62
C GLU A 170 15.10 6.09 -21.50
N MET A 171 14.41 5.13 -20.85
CA MET A 171 13.52 5.45 -19.71
C MET A 171 14.24 6.30 -18.63
N PRO A 172 13.64 7.41 -18.16
CA PRO A 172 14.22 8.22 -17.10
C PRO A 172 14.50 7.40 -15.84
N LYS A 173 15.71 7.55 -15.30
CA LYS A 173 16.11 6.87 -14.06
C LYS A 173 15.33 7.44 -12.87
N CYS A 174 14.88 6.55 -11.98
CA CYS A 174 14.27 6.86 -10.69
C CYS A 174 15.02 8.00 -9.99
N PRO A 175 14.40 9.17 -9.75
CA PRO A 175 15.06 10.28 -9.09
C PRO A 175 15.44 9.96 -7.63
N ASN A 176 16.51 10.56 -7.13
CA ASN A 176 17.01 10.33 -5.75
C ASN A 176 16.02 10.73 -4.64
N TYR A 177 14.98 11.52 -4.96
CA TYR A 177 13.92 11.91 -4.03
C TYR A 177 12.69 10.98 -4.08
N VAL A 178 12.61 10.07 -5.07
CA VAL A 178 11.56 9.04 -5.15
C VAL A 178 12.10 7.75 -4.53
N TRP A 179 11.47 7.31 -3.46
CA TRP A 179 11.66 5.94 -2.96
C TRP A 179 10.75 5.02 -3.77
N PHE A 180 11.36 4.13 -4.56
CA PHE A 180 10.65 3.16 -5.37
C PHE A 180 11.41 1.85 -5.31
N ALA A 181 10.71 0.77 -4.97
CA ALA A 181 11.21 -0.59 -4.96
C ALA A 181 10.49 -1.43 -6.02
N ASN A 182 11.26 -2.24 -6.75
CA ASN A 182 10.71 -3.25 -7.64
C ASN A 182 10.22 -4.47 -6.88
N GLN A 183 9.29 -5.21 -7.49
CA GLN A 183 8.93 -6.53 -7.06
C GLN A 183 9.96 -7.55 -7.54
N THR A 184 10.74 -8.04 -6.58
CA THR A 184 11.72 -9.12 -6.77
C THR A 184 11.30 -10.41 -6.05
N ILE A 185 10.13 -10.42 -5.40
CA ILE A 185 9.56 -11.55 -4.67
C ILE A 185 8.13 -11.78 -5.17
N THR A 186 7.74 -13.05 -5.32
CA THR A 186 6.34 -13.45 -5.55
C THR A 186 5.48 -13.06 -4.34
N ASN A 187 4.19 -12.80 -4.58
CA ASN A 187 3.16 -12.48 -3.56
C ASN A 187 3.36 -11.21 -2.70
N ALA A 188 4.54 -10.57 -2.74
CA ALA A 188 4.86 -9.36 -1.97
C ALA A 188 4.25 -8.04 -2.53
N CYS A 189 3.45 -8.10 -3.60
CA CYS A 189 2.92 -6.94 -4.35
C CYS A 189 2.21 -5.92 -3.45
N ALA A 190 1.32 -6.36 -2.57
CA ALA A 190 0.58 -5.48 -1.64
C ALA A 190 1.52 -4.69 -0.71
N THR A 191 2.46 -5.37 -0.05
CA THR A 191 3.45 -4.72 0.83
C THR A 191 4.33 -3.74 0.05
N ILE A 192 4.78 -4.12 -1.16
CA ILE A 192 5.61 -3.24 -2.00
C ILE A 192 4.84 -1.98 -2.41
N ALA A 193 3.55 -2.11 -2.77
CA ALA A 193 2.71 -0.96 -3.09
C ALA A 193 2.48 -0.04 -1.88
N LEU A 194 2.15 -0.60 -0.71
CA LEU A 194 2.00 0.17 0.54
C LEU A 194 3.29 0.94 0.89
N LEU A 195 4.46 0.28 0.81
CA LEU A 195 5.75 0.91 1.11
C LEU A 195 6.15 1.94 0.05
N ASN A 196 5.87 1.70 -1.23
CA ASN A 196 6.01 2.70 -2.30
C ASN A 196 5.11 3.93 -2.07
N ILE A 197 3.98 3.82 -1.36
CA ILE A 197 3.20 4.99 -0.93
C ILE A 197 3.84 5.66 0.29
N VAL A 198 3.89 4.97 1.45
CA VAL A 198 4.23 5.64 2.72
C VAL A 198 5.64 6.21 2.73
N MET A 199 6.60 5.57 2.06
CA MET A 199 7.98 6.06 2.03
C MET A 199 8.16 7.34 1.21
N ASN A 200 7.16 7.80 0.45
CA ASN A 200 7.24 9.04 -0.33
C ASN A 200 6.47 10.23 0.27
N VAL A 201 5.65 10.02 1.30
CA VAL A 201 4.83 11.10 1.91
C VAL A 201 5.56 11.66 3.15
N PRO A 202 6.14 12.88 3.12
CA PRO A 202 7.01 13.34 4.21
C PRO A 202 6.32 13.64 5.54
N VAL A 203 4.98 13.77 5.53
CA VAL A 203 4.19 14.06 6.73
C VAL A 203 3.75 12.80 7.50
N ILE A 204 3.96 11.60 6.95
CA ILE A 204 3.64 10.34 7.63
C ILE A 204 4.78 10.00 8.60
N ASN A 205 4.41 9.68 9.84
CA ASN A 205 5.33 9.05 10.77
C ASN A 205 5.41 7.55 10.45
N LEU A 206 6.58 7.10 9.99
CA LEU A 206 6.82 5.71 9.56
C LEU A 206 7.12 4.74 10.72
N GLY A 207 7.30 5.22 11.95
CA GLY A 207 7.88 4.42 13.03
C GLY A 207 9.41 4.29 12.89
N GLU A 208 10.04 3.56 13.81
CA GLU A 208 11.50 3.42 13.88
C GLU A 208 12.05 2.52 12.76
N ASP A 209 11.54 1.30 12.66
CA ASP A 209 12.04 0.27 11.74
C ASP A 209 11.92 0.67 10.26
N LEU A 210 10.76 1.16 9.82
CA LEU A 210 10.61 1.62 8.44
C LEU A 210 11.40 2.91 8.16
N SER A 211 11.63 3.76 9.17
CA SER A 211 12.51 4.94 8.99
C SER A 211 13.97 4.53 8.80
N ALA A 212 14.46 3.56 9.59
CA ALA A 212 15.79 2.98 9.47
C ALA A 212 15.96 2.28 8.11
N PHE A 213 15.02 1.41 7.75
CA PHE A 213 15.02 0.70 6.47
C PHE A 213 14.96 1.66 5.26
N LYS A 214 14.14 2.71 5.32
CA LYS A 214 14.10 3.76 4.29
C LYS A 214 15.43 4.51 4.18
N ALA A 215 16.10 4.78 5.29
CA ALA A 215 17.40 5.45 5.30
C ALA A 215 18.51 4.58 4.68
N GLU A 216 18.57 3.31 5.06
CA GLU A 216 19.51 2.32 4.52
C GLU A 216 19.31 2.11 3.01
N THR A 217 18.07 1.87 2.59
CA THR A 217 17.74 1.55 1.19
C THR A 217 17.73 2.77 0.25
N LYS A 218 17.81 4.00 0.77
CA LYS A 218 17.74 5.24 -0.03
C LYS A 218 18.78 5.28 -1.16
N GLY A 219 20.00 4.84 -0.90
CA GLY A 219 21.11 4.83 -1.87
C GLY A 219 21.06 3.69 -2.91
N LEU A 220 20.19 2.70 -2.71
CA LEU A 220 20.09 1.53 -3.58
C LEU A 220 19.25 1.83 -4.84
N LYS A 221 19.51 1.09 -5.93
CA LYS A 221 18.64 1.11 -7.12
C LYS A 221 17.33 0.34 -6.83
N PRO A 222 16.21 0.66 -7.50
CA PRO A 222 14.92 0.03 -7.23
C PRO A 222 14.88 -1.52 -7.17
N PRO A 223 15.62 -2.28 -8.00
CA PRO A 223 15.70 -3.75 -7.86
C PRO A 223 16.40 -4.20 -6.58
N TYR A 224 17.44 -3.48 -6.13
CA TYR A 224 18.12 -3.80 -4.88
C TYR A 224 17.27 -3.41 -3.66
N ARG A 225 16.47 -2.33 -3.73
CA ARG A 225 15.49 -2.02 -2.68
C ARG A 225 14.45 -3.13 -2.52
N GLY A 226 13.95 -3.67 -3.64
CA GLY A 226 13.07 -4.85 -3.65
C GLY A 226 13.73 -6.08 -3.01
N HIS A 227 14.97 -6.37 -3.39
CA HIS A 227 15.71 -7.50 -2.83
C HIS A 227 15.92 -7.38 -1.31
N THR A 228 16.37 -6.22 -0.82
CA THR A 228 16.57 -5.96 0.61
C THR A 228 15.24 -5.96 1.38
N LEU A 229 14.11 -5.59 0.75
CA LEU A 229 12.78 -5.75 1.33
C LEU A 229 12.43 -7.23 1.53
N GLY A 230 12.73 -8.09 0.54
CA GLY A 230 12.47 -9.53 0.61
C GLY A 230 13.28 -10.25 1.70
N GLU A 231 14.49 -9.78 1.98
CA GLU A 231 15.36 -10.29 3.05
C GLU A 231 15.00 -9.73 4.44
N ASN A 232 14.19 -8.66 4.52
CA ASN A 232 13.84 -8.03 5.78
C ASN A 232 12.83 -8.87 6.57
N GLU A 233 13.29 -9.48 7.66
CA GLU A 233 12.48 -10.33 8.52
C GLU A 233 11.33 -9.60 9.23
N PHE A 234 11.53 -8.34 9.64
CA PHE A 234 10.47 -7.52 10.26
C PHE A 234 9.32 -7.30 9.27
N ILE A 235 9.64 -6.86 8.04
CA ILE A 235 8.63 -6.64 7.01
C ILE A 235 7.93 -7.96 6.62
N ARG A 236 8.69 -9.04 6.41
CA ARG A 236 8.16 -10.35 6.02
C ARG A 236 7.28 -10.99 7.12
N SER A 237 7.67 -10.90 8.39
CA SER A 237 6.91 -11.50 9.51
C SER A 237 5.57 -10.83 9.75
N ILE A 238 5.48 -9.50 9.60
CA ILE A 238 4.22 -8.76 9.67
C ILE A 238 3.33 -9.06 8.46
N HIS A 239 3.91 -9.12 7.25
CA HIS A 239 3.17 -9.56 6.05
C HIS A 239 2.60 -10.98 6.21
N ASN A 240 3.44 -11.95 6.64
CA ASN A 240 3.01 -13.32 6.92
C ASN A 240 2.22 -13.48 8.23
N SER A 241 1.89 -12.40 8.96
CA SER A 241 1.20 -12.46 10.27
C SER A 241 -0.20 -13.10 10.19
N PHE A 242 -0.75 -13.25 8.98
CA PHE A 242 -2.04 -13.87 8.67
C PHE A 242 -1.94 -15.26 8.01
N ALA A 243 -0.75 -15.67 7.57
CA ALA A 243 -0.52 -16.94 6.86
C ALA A 243 -0.97 -18.17 7.68
N ARG A 244 -1.73 -19.08 7.08
CA ARG A 244 -2.02 -20.41 7.64
C ARG A 244 -1.11 -21.46 7.01
N ARG A 245 -1.15 -22.69 7.52
CA ARG A 245 -0.35 -23.82 7.00
C ARG A 245 -0.57 -24.02 5.51
N VAL A 246 -1.84 -23.99 5.10
CA VAL A 246 -2.29 -24.19 3.72
C VAL A 246 -1.77 -23.09 2.80
N ASP A 247 -1.76 -21.83 3.25
CA ASP A 247 -1.31 -20.69 2.43
C ASP A 247 0.20 -20.78 2.14
N MET A 248 0.99 -21.15 3.16
CA MET A 248 2.44 -21.38 3.02
C MET A 248 2.73 -22.56 2.08
N LEU A 249 2.04 -23.69 2.26
CA LEU A 249 2.18 -24.88 1.41
C LEU A 249 1.76 -24.62 -0.04
N ASN A 250 0.71 -23.81 -0.26
CA ASN A 250 0.29 -23.40 -1.60
C ASN A 250 1.33 -22.51 -2.27
N ALA A 251 1.90 -21.53 -1.55
CA ALA A 251 2.97 -20.68 -2.07
C ALA A 251 4.23 -21.50 -2.44
N ASP A 252 4.64 -22.44 -1.59
CA ASP A 252 5.76 -23.35 -1.86
C ASP A 252 5.48 -24.31 -3.04
N LEU A 253 4.23 -24.77 -3.19
CA LEU A 253 3.79 -25.60 -4.31
C LEU A 253 3.81 -24.84 -5.65
N VAL A 254 3.31 -23.59 -5.68
CA VAL A 254 3.35 -22.72 -6.86
C VAL A 254 4.81 -22.46 -7.26
N LEU A 255 5.67 -22.09 -6.31
CA LEU A 255 7.10 -21.87 -6.55
C LEU A 255 7.81 -23.13 -7.08
N SER A 256 7.42 -24.31 -6.59
CA SER A 256 7.91 -25.60 -7.10
C SER A 256 7.49 -25.82 -8.56
N ASN A 257 6.21 -25.59 -8.89
CA ASN A 257 5.68 -25.72 -10.25
C ASN A 257 6.34 -24.75 -11.24
N ASP A 258 6.60 -23.51 -10.82
CA ASP A 258 7.33 -22.50 -11.60
C ASP A 258 8.77 -22.92 -11.87
N TYR A 259 9.49 -23.38 -10.85
CA TYR A 259 10.84 -23.90 -10.99
C TYR A 259 10.89 -25.10 -11.96
N ASP A 260 9.95 -26.03 -11.82
CA ASP A 260 9.85 -27.22 -12.67
C ASP A 260 9.58 -26.85 -14.13
N THR A 261 8.73 -25.84 -14.36
CA THR A 261 8.44 -25.25 -15.67
C THR A 261 9.66 -24.55 -16.27
N TRP A 262 10.38 -23.75 -15.46
CA TRP A 262 11.64 -23.12 -15.85
C TRP A 262 12.71 -24.15 -16.23
N VAL A 263 12.84 -25.25 -15.47
CA VAL A 263 13.76 -26.37 -15.76
C VAL A 263 13.41 -27.02 -17.10
N LYS A 264 12.12 -27.28 -17.37
CA LYS A 264 11.65 -27.83 -18.66
C LYS A 264 11.99 -26.89 -19.83
N VAL A 265 11.77 -25.58 -19.68
CA VAL A 265 12.09 -24.56 -20.71
C VAL A 265 13.61 -24.44 -20.94
N ASN A 266 14.43 -24.38 -19.89
CA ASN A 266 15.87 -24.23 -20.06
C ASN A 266 16.57 -25.51 -20.54
N ASN A 267 16.07 -26.70 -20.19
CA ASN A 267 16.59 -27.95 -20.75
C ASN A 267 16.19 -28.14 -22.22
N THR A 268 15.02 -27.69 -22.65
CA THR A 268 14.65 -27.70 -24.08
C THR A 268 15.43 -26.65 -24.88
N ARG A 269 15.73 -25.48 -24.31
CA ARG A 269 16.70 -24.51 -24.88
C ARG A 269 18.09 -25.12 -25.04
N LYS A 270 18.66 -25.76 -24.00
CA LYS A 270 19.99 -26.41 -24.06
C LYS A 270 20.08 -27.58 -25.06
N LYS A 271 18.98 -28.31 -25.32
CA LYS A 271 18.93 -29.38 -26.34
C LYS A 271 18.90 -28.84 -27.78
N LYS A 272 18.54 -27.58 -28.00
CA LYS A 272 18.70 -26.90 -29.29
C LYS A 272 20.07 -26.22 -29.31
N GLY A 273 21.08 -26.92 -29.83
CA GLY A 273 22.41 -26.34 -30.06
C GLY A 273 22.38 -25.14 -31.03
N PRO A 274 23.52 -24.46 -31.23
CA PRO A 274 23.61 -23.24 -32.05
C PRO A 274 23.46 -23.56 -33.55
N ALA A 275 22.24 -23.84 -33.98
CA ALA A 275 21.88 -23.87 -35.39
C ALA A 275 22.00 -22.44 -35.94
N ARG A 276 22.73 -22.32 -37.06
CA ARG A 276 23.04 -21.07 -37.76
C ARG A 276 21.88 -20.08 -37.80
N GLN A 277 22.20 -18.78 -37.71
CA GLN A 277 21.31 -17.69 -38.08
C GLN A 277 20.77 -17.88 -39.50
N ALA A 278 19.57 -18.45 -39.60
CA ALA A 278 18.72 -18.39 -40.77
C ALA A 278 17.52 -17.52 -40.40
N ARG A 279 17.33 -16.41 -41.12
CA ARG A 279 16.17 -15.53 -40.99
C ARG A 279 14.88 -16.35 -41.21
N SER A 280 14.24 -16.76 -40.13
CA SER A 280 12.86 -17.28 -40.14
C SER A 280 11.95 -16.21 -39.57
N LYS A 281 10.88 -15.88 -40.29
CA LYS A 281 9.94 -14.83 -39.90
C LYS A 281 9.34 -15.10 -38.52
N THR A 282 9.17 -14.04 -37.74
CA THR A 282 8.66 -14.05 -36.37
C THR A 282 7.17 -14.37 -36.33
N THR A 283 6.78 -15.64 -36.40
CA THR A 283 5.51 -16.07 -35.83
C THR A 283 5.69 -16.13 -34.31
N LYS A 284 5.29 -15.05 -33.61
CA LYS A 284 5.13 -15.05 -32.14
C LYS A 284 4.25 -16.26 -31.79
N ARG A 285 4.85 -17.30 -31.22
CA ARG A 285 4.12 -18.45 -30.70
C ARG A 285 3.42 -17.94 -29.44
N LYS A 286 2.10 -17.72 -29.52
CA LYS A 286 1.25 -17.32 -28.39
C LYS A 286 1.57 -18.28 -27.23
N LYS A 287 1.98 -17.75 -26.07
CA LYS A 287 2.08 -18.54 -24.84
C LYS A 287 0.63 -18.84 -24.47
N ASN A 288 0.19 -20.09 -24.58
CA ASN A 288 -1.12 -20.48 -24.03
C ASN A 288 -0.98 -20.51 -22.50
N ASN A 289 -1.11 -19.33 -21.90
CA ASN A 289 -1.50 -19.13 -20.50
C ASN A 289 -3.02 -19.14 -20.45
N GLU A 290 -3.64 -20.24 -20.87
CA GLU A 290 -5.11 -20.36 -20.85
C GLU A 290 -5.62 -20.86 -19.49
N ASP A 291 -4.72 -21.29 -18.60
CA ASP A 291 -5.00 -21.81 -17.25
C ASP A 291 -4.29 -21.03 -16.11
N GLU A 292 -3.54 -19.96 -16.41
CA GLU A 292 -3.00 -19.04 -15.38
C GLU A 292 -4.05 -17.94 -15.14
N GLU A 293 -4.87 -18.10 -14.09
CA GLU A 293 -5.81 -17.07 -13.62
C GLU A 293 -5.02 -15.76 -13.33
N PRO A 294 -5.45 -14.59 -13.86
CA PRO A 294 -4.64 -13.38 -13.81
C PRO A 294 -4.58 -12.84 -12.37
N GLY A 295 -3.51 -13.18 -11.66
CA GLY A 295 -3.27 -12.76 -10.29
C GLY A 295 -3.32 -11.23 -10.12
N PHE A 296 -3.94 -10.77 -9.03
CA PHE A 296 -4.13 -9.36 -8.77
C PHE A 296 -2.80 -8.64 -8.55
N HIS A 297 -2.64 -7.47 -9.18
CA HIS A 297 -1.42 -6.67 -9.09
C HIS A 297 -1.70 -5.26 -8.58
N PHE A 298 -0.84 -4.77 -7.70
CA PHE A 298 -0.97 -3.47 -7.04
C PHE A 298 -0.10 -2.40 -7.70
N ILE A 299 -0.72 -1.28 -8.06
CA ILE A 299 -0.07 -0.09 -8.61
C ILE A 299 -0.37 1.10 -7.70
N ALA A 300 0.66 1.77 -7.21
CA ALA A 300 0.51 2.93 -6.35
C ALA A 300 0.57 4.25 -7.15
N TYR A 301 -0.26 5.23 -6.77
CA TYR A 301 -0.26 6.59 -7.32
C TYR A 301 0.04 7.59 -6.20
N VAL A 302 1.08 8.41 -6.35
CA VAL A 302 1.58 9.26 -5.26
C VAL A 302 2.02 10.64 -5.76
N PRO A 303 1.60 11.76 -5.14
CA PRO A 303 2.17 13.07 -5.39
C PRO A 303 3.52 13.21 -4.67
N ILE A 304 4.61 13.37 -5.43
CA ILE A 304 5.99 13.47 -4.91
C ILE A 304 6.68 14.68 -5.54
N ASN A 305 7.12 15.60 -4.67
CA ASN A 305 7.90 16.79 -5.04
C ASN A 305 7.29 17.62 -6.19
N GLY A 306 5.97 17.86 -6.13
CA GLY A 306 5.23 18.65 -7.10
C GLY A 306 4.78 17.90 -8.36
N ASN A 307 5.03 16.60 -8.49
CA ASN A 307 4.59 15.77 -9.63
C ASN A 307 3.80 14.53 -9.15
N VAL A 308 2.93 13.98 -10.00
CA VAL A 308 2.23 12.70 -9.74
C VAL A 308 3.01 11.54 -10.33
N TRP A 309 3.22 10.48 -9.54
CA TRP A 309 3.99 9.31 -9.93
C TRP A 309 3.14 8.04 -9.87
N ARG A 310 3.26 7.20 -10.91
CA ARG A 310 2.82 5.80 -10.92
C ARG A 310 3.99 4.91 -10.51
N LEU A 311 3.81 4.21 -9.40
CA LEU A 311 4.79 3.34 -8.77
C LEU A 311 4.29 1.89 -8.86
N ASP A 312 4.62 1.25 -9.99
CA ASP A 312 4.29 -0.14 -10.28
C ASP A 312 5.52 -1.02 -10.00
N GLY A 313 5.43 -1.97 -9.07
CA GLY A 313 6.57 -2.81 -8.68
C GLY A 313 7.14 -3.67 -9.81
N MET A 314 6.33 -4.07 -10.80
CA MET A 314 6.78 -4.88 -11.93
C MET A 314 7.50 -4.03 -13.00
N GLN A 315 7.29 -2.71 -13.00
CA GLN A 315 7.87 -1.80 -13.99
C GLN A 315 9.31 -1.40 -13.66
N ARG A 316 10.16 -1.33 -14.69
CA ARG A 316 11.61 -1.13 -14.53
C ARG A 316 11.97 0.19 -13.83
N GLN A 317 11.17 1.24 -13.95
CA GLN A 317 11.36 2.57 -13.35
C GLN A 317 9.98 3.17 -12.96
N PRO A 318 9.92 4.11 -12.00
CA PRO A 318 8.68 4.80 -11.69
C PRO A 318 8.32 5.78 -12.80
N VAL A 319 7.03 5.90 -13.13
CA VAL A 319 6.56 6.74 -14.24
C VAL A 319 6.03 8.06 -13.69
N ASN A 320 6.56 9.18 -14.19
CA ASN A 320 6.05 10.52 -13.90
C ASN A 320 4.86 10.82 -14.82
N LEU A 321 3.69 11.07 -14.25
CA LEU A 321 2.46 11.35 -15.00
C LEU A 321 2.30 12.84 -15.34
N GLY A 322 3.00 13.75 -14.63
CA GLY A 322 2.89 15.18 -14.82
C GLY A 322 2.93 15.99 -13.52
N GLU A 323 2.74 17.31 -13.63
CA GLU A 323 2.70 18.22 -12.50
C GLU A 323 1.46 17.98 -11.62
N ALA A 324 1.67 17.94 -10.31
CA ALA A 324 0.60 17.83 -9.32
C ALA A 324 -0.11 19.19 -9.21
N SER A 325 -1.21 19.33 -9.95
CA SER A 325 -2.14 20.46 -9.82
C SER A 325 -2.74 20.52 -8.41
N LYS A 326 -3.57 21.55 -8.13
CA LYS A 326 -4.36 21.62 -6.89
C LYS A 326 -5.19 20.36 -6.62
N ASN A 327 -5.55 19.61 -7.67
CA ASN A 327 -6.28 18.36 -7.57
C ASN A 327 -5.55 17.24 -8.32
N TRP A 328 -4.38 16.83 -7.80
CA TRP A 328 -3.56 15.74 -8.35
C TRP A 328 -4.33 14.41 -8.56
N ILE A 329 -5.45 14.23 -7.86
CA ILE A 329 -6.36 13.07 -7.99
C ILE A 329 -6.99 13.01 -9.38
N GLU A 330 -7.21 14.13 -10.08
CA GLU A 330 -7.71 14.16 -11.46
C GLU A 330 -6.75 13.41 -12.40
N LEU A 331 -5.46 13.75 -12.36
CA LEU A 331 -4.42 13.13 -13.18
C LEU A 331 -4.23 11.63 -12.86
N ALA A 332 -4.35 11.25 -11.59
CA ALA A 332 -4.33 9.84 -11.19
C ALA A 332 -5.58 9.09 -11.70
N ARG A 333 -6.78 9.66 -11.53
CA ARG A 333 -8.07 9.11 -11.99
C ARG A 333 -8.11 8.93 -13.52
N GLU A 334 -7.59 9.89 -14.28
CA GLU A 334 -7.46 9.75 -15.74
C GLU A 334 -6.58 8.55 -16.12
N ASN A 335 -5.42 8.37 -15.47
CA ASN A 335 -4.55 7.23 -15.74
C ASN A 335 -5.18 5.88 -15.30
N ILE A 336 -5.89 5.86 -14.18
CA ILE A 336 -6.63 4.68 -13.70
C ILE A 336 -7.74 4.31 -14.68
N ASN A 337 -8.58 5.27 -15.09
CA ASN A 337 -9.67 5.05 -16.05
C ASN A 337 -9.15 4.58 -17.41
N LEU A 338 -8.02 5.13 -17.91
CA LEU A 338 -7.38 4.65 -19.13
C LEU A 338 -6.97 3.17 -19.01
N ARG A 339 -6.39 2.75 -17.88
CA ARG A 339 -6.04 1.33 -17.65
C ARG A 339 -7.28 0.45 -17.55
N ILE A 340 -8.32 0.86 -16.83
CA ILE A 340 -9.58 0.10 -16.75
C ILE A 340 -10.18 -0.07 -18.16
N ALA A 341 -10.14 0.96 -19.01
CA ALA A 341 -10.65 0.91 -20.39
C ALA A 341 -9.79 0.08 -21.36
N GLN A 342 -8.54 -0.23 -21.03
CA GLN A 342 -7.65 -1.12 -21.80
C GLN A 342 -7.90 -2.61 -21.53
N HIS A 343 -8.66 -2.92 -20.49
CA HIS A 343 -8.87 -4.28 -19.99
C HIS A 343 -10.29 -4.79 -20.36
N ASP A 344 -10.41 -6.09 -20.62
CA ASP A 344 -11.71 -6.71 -20.89
C ASP A 344 -12.65 -6.61 -19.67
N SER A 345 -13.95 -6.56 -19.92
CA SER A 345 -15.01 -6.35 -18.91
C SER A 345 -15.15 -7.46 -17.86
N GLU A 346 -14.30 -8.49 -17.92
CA GLU A 346 -14.23 -9.59 -16.95
C GLU A 346 -13.20 -9.33 -15.84
N LEU A 347 -12.31 -8.34 -16.00
CA LEU A 347 -11.30 -8.02 -15.00
C LEU A 347 -11.91 -7.24 -13.81
N GLN A 348 -11.72 -7.79 -12.62
CA GLN A 348 -12.13 -7.18 -11.36
C GLN A 348 -11.04 -6.20 -10.88
N PHE A 349 -11.45 -5.01 -10.45
CA PHE A 349 -10.56 -3.99 -9.92
C PHE A 349 -10.98 -3.64 -8.49
N ASN A 350 -9.99 -3.53 -7.60
CA ASN A 350 -10.15 -2.91 -6.30
C ASN A 350 -9.36 -1.60 -6.29
N LEU A 351 -9.93 -0.54 -5.71
CA LEU A 351 -9.26 0.75 -5.55
C LEU A 351 -9.32 1.18 -4.08
N MET A 352 -8.17 1.56 -3.54
CA MET A 352 -8.02 2.02 -2.17
C MET A 352 -7.23 3.33 -2.11
N ALA A 353 -7.59 4.18 -1.15
CA ALA A 353 -6.90 5.43 -0.85
C ALA A 353 -6.25 5.35 0.54
N LEU A 354 -4.98 5.77 0.64
CA LEU A 354 -4.34 6.01 1.92
C LEU A 354 -4.66 7.44 2.39
N CYS A 355 -5.57 7.55 3.34
CA CYS A 355 -6.04 8.78 3.94
C CYS A 355 -5.29 9.10 5.25
N ARG A 356 -5.41 10.34 5.74
CA ARG A 356 -5.03 10.68 7.12
C ARG A 356 -6.10 10.15 8.07
N SER A 357 -5.68 9.58 9.19
CA SER A 357 -6.61 9.17 10.25
C SER A 357 -7.13 10.41 11.01
N PRO A 358 -8.43 10.49 11.36
CA PRO A 358 -8.98 11.49 12.28
C PRO A 358 -8.18 11.65 13.58
N LEU A 359 -7.53 10.60 14.08
CA LEU A 359 -6.70 10.66 15.30
C LEU A 359 -5.55 11.68 15.19
N ARG A 360 -5.15 12.05 13.98
CA ARG A 360 -4.11 13.05 13.72
C ARG A 360 -4.60 14.48 13.91
N ASN A 361 -5.66 14.84 13.19
CA ASN A 361 -6.10 16.23 13.03
C ASN A 361 -7.18 16.61 14.05
N VAL A 362 -7.97 15.66 14.55
CA VAL A 362 -9.03 15.96 15.49
C VAL A 362 -8.50 16.48 16.84
N PRO A 363 -7.39 15.99 17.43
CA PRO A 363 -6.81 16.60 18.63
C PRO A 363 -6.37 18.06 18.38
N GLU A 364 -5.74 18.34 17.23
CA GLU A 364 -5.32 19.69 16.84
C GLU A 364 -6.56 20.63 16.71
N GLN A 365 -7.63 20.16 16.06
CA GLN A 365 -8.90 20.87 15.90
C GLN A 365 -9.66 21.06 17.22
N LEU A 366 -9.67 20.05 18.10
CA LEU A 366 -10.28 20.13 19.43
C LEU A 366 -9.55 21.15 20.31
N ALA A 367 -8.22 21.23 20.24
CA ALA A 367 -7.44 22.22 20.98
C ALA A 367 -7.73 23.66 20.50
N GLU A 368 -7.79 23.90 19.19
CA GLU A 368 -8.20 25.19 18.59
C GLU A 368 -9.65 25.56 18.96
N ASN A 369 -10.57 24.59 18.93
CA ASN A 369 -11.97 24.75 19.33
C ASN A 369 -12.11 25.09 20.83
N LEU A 370 -11.36 24.40 21.71
CA LEU A 370 -11.37 24.65 23.17
C LEU A 370 -10.88 26.06 23.52
N HIS A 371 -9.80 26.53 22.88
CA HIS A 371 -9.35 27.92 23.03
C HIS A 371 -10.38 28.92 22.51
N SER A 372 -10.96 28.63 21.35
CA SER A 372 -12.01 29.44 20.73
C SER A 372 -13.24 29.56 21.63
N ARG A 373 -13.70 28.46 22.23
CA ARG A 373 -14.81 28.42 23.19
C ARG A 373 -14.46 29.20 24.46
N SER A 374 -13.26 29.00 25.02
CA SER A 374 -12.79 29.75 26.19
C SER A 374 -12.75 31.26 25.95
N ALA A 375 -12.36 31.70 24.74
CA ALA A 375 -12.34 33.12 24.38
C ALA A 375 -13.76 33.72 24.26
N VAL A 376 -14.70 32.99 23.64
CA VAL A 376 -16.11 33.40 23.56
C VAL A 376 -16.76 33.45 24.95
N GLU A 377 -16.53 32.46 25.81
CA GLU A 377 -17.06 32.44 27.18
C GLU A 377 -16.46 33.56 28.05
N LYS A 378 -15.20 33.94 27.85
CA LYS A 378 -14.60 35.11 28.50
C LYS A 378 -15.27 36.42 28.07
N ALA A 379 -15.65 36.56 26.79
CA ALA A 379 -16.42 37.71 26.32
C ALA A 379 -17.85 37.72 26.90
N LEU A 380 -18.55 36.57 26.86
CA LEU A 380 -19.88 36.42 27.46
C LEU A 380 -19.91 36.78 28.95
N ASN A 381 -18.93 36.32 29.74
CA ASN A 381 -18.81 36.68 31.15
C ASN A 381 -18.61 38.20 31.37
N ALA A 382 -18.06 38.92 30.39
CA ALA A 382 -17.87 40.37 30.46
C ALA A 382 -19.10 41.17 30.00
N THR A 383 -19.86 40.66 29.03
CA THR A 383 -21.06 41.33 28.48
C THR A 383 -22.35 41.00 29.23
N LEU A 384 -22.52 39.76 29.67
CA LEU A 384 -23.74 39.23 30.28
C LEU A 384 -23.37 38.15 31.33
N PRO A 385 -23.00 38.50 32.58
CA PRO A 385 -22.49 37.54 33.56
C PRO A 385 -23.37 36.31 33.81
N ASP A 386 -24.69 36.48 33.75
CA ASP A 386 -25.68 35.43 34.01
C ASP A 386 -26.03 34.59 32.76
N TRP A 387 -25.26 34.69 31.67
CA TRP A 387 -25.54 34.03 30.38
C TRP A 387 -25.82 32.53 30.49
N LYS A 388 -25.23 31.85 31.48
CA LYS A 388 -25.39 30.40 31.71
C LYS A 388 -26.83 29.99 32.01
N VAL A 389 -27.58 30.82 32.73
CA VAL A 389 -28.99 30.58 33.11
C VAL A 389 -29.88 30.40 31.86
N PHE A 390 -29.48 31.01 30.74
CA PHE A 390 -30.21 30.93 29.47
C PHE A 390 -29.82 29.71 28.61
N VAL A 391 -28.77 28.95 28.97
CA VAL A 391 -28.20 27.88 28.13
C VAL A 391 -28.13 26.51 28.85
N GLU A 392 -28.22 26.47 30.19
CA GLU A 392 -28.15 25.25 31.01
C GLU A 392 -29.20 24.16 30.66
N ASN A 393 -30.28 24.49 29.94
CA ASN A 393 -31.32 23.53 29.54
C ASN A 393 -31.07 22.85 28.18
N GLU A 394 -30.03 23.22 27.41
CA GLU A 394 -29.80 22.71 26.04
C GLU A 394 -28.61 21.72 25.93
N GLU A 395 -27.78 21.58 26.97
CA GLU A 395 -26.56 20.76 26.92
C GLU A 395 -26.85 19.25 27.10
N SER A 396 -27.13 18.54 25.99
CA SER A 396 -27.27 17.07 25.98
C SER A 396 -25.96 16.31 26.27
N ALA A 397 -24.80 16.98 26.25
CA ALA A 397 -23.51 16.44 26.65
C ALA A 397 -22.65 17.55 27.28
N PRO A 398 -21.91 17.27 28.38
CA PRO A 398 -21.08 18.28 29.03
C PRO A 398 -19.91 18.71 28.12
N ALA A 399 -19.68 20.02 28.01
CA ALA A 399 -18.58 20.59 27.25
C ALA A 399 -17.21 20.15 27.81
N LEU A 400 -16.27 19.75 26.94
CA LEU A 400 -14.92 19.41 27.37
C LEU A 400 -14.20 20.64 27.96
N PRO A 401 -13.52 20.52 29.11
CA PRO A 401 -12.71 21.59 29.68
C PRO A 401 -11.46 21.86 28.83
N LEU A 402 -10.87 23.06 28.96
CA LEU A 402 -9.57 23.41 28.37
C LEU A 402 -8.44 22.82 29.24
N GLU A 403 -8.40 21.49 29.30
CA GLU A 403 -7.49 20.71 30.13
C GLU A 403 -6.99 19.47 29.36
N PRO A 404 -5.83 18.88 29.73
CA PRO A 404 -5.32 17.68 29.10
C PRO A 404 -6.31 16.52 29.20
N ASN A 405 -6.51 15.80 28.10
CA ASN A 405 -7.47 14.70 28.02
C ASN A 405 -6.94 13.60 27.10
N GLU A 406 -6.45 12.51 27.69
CA GLU A 406 -5.88 11.37 26.98
C GLU A 406 -6.89 10.67 26.06
N CYS A 407 -8.18 10.66 26.44
CA CYS A 407 -9.25 10.06 25.64
C CYS A 407 -9.47 10.75 24.28
N PHE A 408 -8.92 11.96 24.07
CA PHE A 408 -8.97 12.72 22.82
C PHE A 408 -7.60 13.19 22.34
N GLY A 409 -6.50 12.59 22.84
CA GLY A 409 -5.13 12.95 22.44
C GLY A 409 -4.69 14.36 22.84
N LEU A 410 -5.42 15.03 23.74
CA LEU A 410 -5.15 16.41 24.14
C LEU A 410 -4.01 16.48 25.17
N SER A 411 -2.78 16.65 24.68
CA SER A 411 -1.60 16.82 25.53
C SER A 411 -1.45 18.25 26.06
N LYS A 412 -0.71 18.42 27.16
CA LYS A 412 -0.35 19.75 27.70
C LYS A 412 0.38 20.62 26.67
N GLU A 413 1.25 20.01 25.88
CA GLU A 413 2.04 20.70 24.85
C GLU A 413 1.17 21.14 23.67
N LEU A 414 0.25 20.29 23.23
CA LEU A 414 -0.70 20.61 22.16
C LEU A 414 -1.60 21.79 22.56
N LEU A 415 -2.16 21.74 23.78
CA LEU A 415 -2.98 22.82 24.32
C LEU A 415 -2.18 24.13 24.51
N ALA A 416 -0.90 24.07 24.86
CA ALA A 416 -0.05 25.26 24.99
C ALA A 416 0.33 25.90 23.64
N ASN A 417 0.43 25.10 22.57
CA ASN A 417 0.80 25.57 21.24
C ASN A 417 -0.41 25.94 20.35
N SER A 418 -1.61 25.51 20.73
CA SER A 418 -2.85 25.86 20.03
C SER A 418 -3.35 27.26 20.39
N TYR A 419 -4.07 27.90 19.48
CA TYR A 419 -4.56 29.27 19.62
C TYR A 419 -5.99 29.42 19.08
N VAL A 420 -6.62 30.57 19.33
CA VAL A 420 -7.95 30.89 18.79
C VAL A 420 -7.86 31.10 17.28
N SER A 421 -8.66 30.37 16.51
CA SER A 421 -8.73 30.47 15.04
C SER A 421 -8.82 31.92 14.53
N ASP A 422 -8.10 32.29 13.48
CA ASP A 422 -8.22 33.62 12.84
C ASP A 422 -9.66 33.94 12.40
N SER A 423 -10.43 32.90 12.06
CA SER A 423 -11.86 33.02 11.73
C SER A 423 -12.70 33.34 12.97
N VAL A 424 -12.46 32.65 14.08
CA VAL A 424 -13.13 32.93 15.36
C VAL A 424 -12.71 34.29 15.89
N GLN A 425 -11.43 34.65 15.85
CA GLN A 425 -10.94 35.92 16.38
C GLN A 425 -11.53 37.13 15.63
N ARG A 426 -11.76 37.02 14.32
CA ARG A 426 -12.49 38.05 13.54
C ARG A 426 -13.96 38.14 13.93
N ARG A 427 -14.66 37.00 14.06
CA ARG A 427 -16.07 36.97 14.49
C ARG A 427 -16.24 37.52 15.92
N LEU A 428 -15.37 37.13 16.84
CA LEU A 428 -15.35 37.59 18.24
C LEU A 428 -15.14 39.11 18.35
N LYS A 429 -14.26 39.69 17.52
CA LYS A 429 -14.08 41.16 17.44
C LYS A 429 -15.32 41.89 16.93
N ALA A 430 -16.11 41.28 16.05
CA ALA A 430 -17.34 41.86 15.51
C ALA A 430 -18.54 41.70 16.47
N ALA A 431 -18.58 40.61 17.24
CA ALA A 431 -19.64 40.27 18.19
C ALA A 431 -19.37 40.75 19.63
N ILE A 432 -18.31 41.53 19.88
CA ILE A 432 -17.79 41.75 21.25
C ILE A 432 -18.79 42.44 22.21
N ASP A 433 -19.73 43.22 21.67
CA ASP A 433 -20.78 43.92 22.41
C ASP A 433 -22.19 43.31 22.20
N ASP A 434 -22.30 42.16 21.51
CA ASP A 434 -23.57 41.49 21.18
C ASP A 434 -23.66 40.11 21.87
N PRO A 435 -24.37 40.00 23.02
CA PRO A 435 -24.51 38.74 23.74
C PRO A 435 -25.19 37.63 22.93
N THR A 436 -26.11 37.96 22.01
CA THR A 436 -26.82 36.97 21.20
C THR A 436 -25.87 36.35 20.19
N MET A 437 -25.09 37.16 19.46
CA MET A 437 -24.07 36.65 18.54
C MET A 437 -23.00 35.83 19.28
N LEU A 438 -22.63 36.20 20.51
CA LEU A 438 -21.68 35.43 21.32
C LEU A 438 -22.27 34.08 21.80
N ILE A 439 -23.57 34.02 22.13
CA ILE A 439 -24.27 32.76 22.44
C ILE A 439 -24.32 31.86 21.20
N ASP A 440 -24.71 32.38 20.04
CA ASP A 440 -24.74 31.63 18.77
C ASP A 440 -23.35 31.08 18.42
N MET A 441 -22.29 31.89 18.61
CA MET A 441 -20.90 31.45 18.44
C MET A 441 -20.53 30.31 19.41
N ARG A 442 -20.97 30.37 20.66
CA ARG A 442 -20.74 29.29 21.64
C ARG A 442 -21.46 28.00 21.22
N ILE A 443 -22.72 28.08 20.82
CA ILE A 443 -23.52 26.93 20.37
C ILE A 443 -22.86 26.26 19.16
N ALA A 444 -22.42 27.05 18.17
CA ALA A 444 -21.71 26.54 17.01
C ALA A 444 -20.40 25.83 17.38
N LEU A 445 -19.61 26.40 18.31
CA LEU A 445 -18.37 25.79 18.80
C LEU A 445 -18.62 24.50 19.59
N LEU A 446 -19.71 24.41 20.37
CA LEU A 446 -20.09 23.17 21.05
C LEU A 446 -20.54 22.08 20.07
N SER A 447 -21.32 22.44 19.05
CA SER A 447 -21.74 21.50 17.99
C SER A 447 -20.52 20.93 17.24
N GLU A 448 -19.55 21.79 16.89
CA GLU A 448 -18.27 21.39 16.33
C GLU A 448 -17.49 20.47 17.29
N GLN A 449 -17.41 20.83 18.59
CA GLN A 449 -16.73 20.01 19.60
C GLN A 449 -17.33 18.61 19.73
N ILE A 450 -18.65 18.48 19.69
CA ILE A 450 -19.35 17.18 19.75
C ILE A 450 -19.06 16.36 18.48
N GLN A 451 -19.11 16.98 17.31
CA GLN A 451 -18.84 16.30 16.04
C GLN A 451 -17.38 15.82 15.93
N LEU A 452 -16.43 16.62 16.43
CA LEU A 452 -15.02 16.25 16.53
C LEU A 452 -14.81 15.06 17.49
N GLN A 453 -15.35 15.13 18.72
CA GLN A 453 -15.30 14.01 19.67
C GLN A 453 -15.88 12.72 19.09
N LYS A 454 -17.04 12.82 18.44
CA LYS A 454 -17.68 11.69 17.77
C LYS A 454 -16.77 11.08 16.70
N SER A 455 -16.23 11.88 15.79
CA SER A 455 -15.33 11.39 14.73
C SER A 455 -14.06 10.73 15.27
N TYR A 456 -13.54 11.19 16.41
CA TYR A 456 -12.39 10.57 17.07
C TYR A 456 -12.74 9.19 17.67
N LEU A 457 -13.87 9.09 18.37
CA LEU A 457 -14.34 7.84 18.98
C LEU A 457 -14.76 6.80 17.93
N GLU A 458 -15.39 7.23 16.83
CA GLU A 458 -15.73 6.35 15.70
C GLU A 458 -14.46 5.75 15.05
N GLU A 459 -13.38 6.51 14.95
CA GLU A 459 -12.10 6.01 14.43
C GLU A 459 -11.41 5.05 15.40
N ILE A 460 -11.42 5.32 16.72
CA ILE A 460 -10.93 4.36 17.73
C ILE A 460 -11.74 3.06 17.68
N ALA A 461 -13.07 3.15 17.61
CA ALA A 461 -13.94 1.97 17.50
C ALA A 461 -13.67 1.20 16.20
N SER A 462 -13.44 1.90 15.08
CA SER A 462 -13.03 1.29 13.81
C SER A 462 -11.73 0.50 13.95
N ILE A 463 -10.70 1.07 14.58
CA ILE A 463 -9.41 0.38 14.79
C ILE A 463 -9.60 -0.86 15.67
N GLY A 464 -10.39 -0.76 16.75
CA GLY A 464 -10.69 -1.91 17.61
C GLY A 464 -11.41 -3.05 16.88
N MET A 465 -12.35 -2.73 15.99
CA MET A 465 -13.03 -3.72 15.15
C MET A 465 -12.09 -4.34 14.10
N GLU A 466 -11.21 -3.54 13.48
CA GLU A 466 -10.20 -4.02 12.54
C GLU A 466 -9.22 -4.98 13.22
N ASP A 467 -8.75 -4.67 14.43
CA ASP A 467 -7.82 -5.51 15.18
C ASP A 467 -8.49 -6.80 15.68
N GLU A 468 -9.79 -6.76 16.05
CA GLU A 468 -10.55 -7.98 16.33
C GLU A 468 -10.76 -8.83 15.06
N GLN A 469 -11.08 -8.22 13.92
CA GLN A 469 -11.18 -8.93 12.64
C GLN A 469 -9.83 -9.56 12.24
N ALA A 470 -8.73 -8.85 12.45
CA ALA A 470 -7.38 -9.34 12.22
C ALA A 470 -7.06 -10.54 13.13
N ALA A 471 -7.38 -10.46 14.42
CA ALA A 471 -7.23 -11.58 15.36
C ALA A 471 -8.07 -12.80 14.95
N ARG A 472 -9.32 -12.60 14.50
CA ARG A 472 -10.19 -13.68 13.98
C ARG A 472 -9.62 -14.32 12.70
N ARG A 473 -9.05 -13.53 11.78
CA ARG A 473 -8.37 -14.05 10.57
C ARG A 473 -7.13 -14.91 10.87
N LYS A 474 -6.45 -14.67 12.00
CA LYS A 474 -5.30 -15.48 12.45
C LYS A 474 -5.70 -16.86 13.04
N ILE A 475 -6.99 -17.14 13.22
CA ILE A 475 -7.48 -18.45 13.70
C ILE A 475 -7.46 -19.47 12.55
N ASP A 476 -6.62 -20.50 12.68
CA ASP A 476 -6.59 -21.61 11.73
C ASP A 476 -7.68 -22.64 12.05
N TYR A 477 -8.74 -22.68 11.23
CA TYR A 477 -9.82 -23.66 11.33
C TYR A 477 -9.52 -24.98 10.60
N THR A 478 -8.41 -25.09 9.88
CA THR A 478 -8.02 -26.31 9.15
C THR A 478 -7.93 -27.55 10.06
N PRO A 479 -7.31 -27.49 11.25
CA PRO A 479 -7.23 -28.66 12.13
C PRO A 479 -8.59 -29.16 12.60
N ILE A 480 -9.52 -28.25 12.96
CA ILE A 480 -10.85 -28.64 13.47
C ILE A 480 -11.76 -29.17 12.35
N ILE A 481 -11.70 -28.58 11.16
CA ILE A 481 -12.41 -29.08 9.97
C ILE A 481 -11.89 -30.47 9.58
N TYR A 482 -10.57 -30.62 9.45
CA TYR A 482 -9.93 -31.90 9.10
C TYR A 482 -10.32 -33.01 10.08
N ASN A 483 -10.18 -32.76 11.39
CA ASN A 483 -10.53 -33.76 12.41
C ASN A 483 -12.03 -34.10 12.42
N SER A 484 -12.91 -33.12 12.19
CA SER A 484 -14.36 -33.35 12.11
C SER A 484 -14.73 -34.21 10.90
N VAL A 485 -14.16 -33.93 9.72
CA VAL A 485 -14.39 -34.72 8.50
C VAL A 485 -13.80 -36.13 8.62
N LYS A 486 -12.62 -36.26 9.23
CA LYS A 486 -12.00 -37.56 9.55
C LYS A 486 -12.88 -38.41 10.47
N GLU A 487 -13.38 -37.85 11.56
CA GLU A 487 -14.29 -38.54 12.50
C GLU A 487 -15.59 -38.98 11.81
N LEU A 488 -16.17 -38.13 10.95
CA LEU A 488 -17.37 -38.48 10.17
C LEU A 488 -17.10 -39.60 9.14
N ALA A 489 -15.89 -39.66 8.58
CA ALA A 489 -15.47 -40.72 7.67
C ALA A 489 -15.23 -42.05 8.42
N GLU A 490 -14.54 -42.01 9.56
CA GLU A 490 -14.25 -43.19 10.40
C GLU A 490 -15.53 -43.80 10.99
N ARG A 491 -16.55 -42.99 11.29
CA ARG A 491 -17.91 -43.45 11.67
C ARG A 491 -18.76 -43.92 10.48
N GLY A 492 -18.29 -43.79 9.24
CA GLY A 492 -18.99 -44.18 8.01
C GLY A 492 -20.12 -43.24 7.55
N VAL A 493 -20.44 -42.19 8.32
CA VAL A 493 -21.58 -41.30 8.09
C VAL A 493 -21.31 -40.28 6.97
N LEU A 494 -20.04 -39.90 6.74
CA LEU A 494 -19.66 -38.90 5.73
C LEU A 494 -20.20 -39.24 4.33
N LYS A 495 -20.23 -40.54 3.96
CA LYS A 495 -20.74 -40.99 2.66
C LYS A 495 -22.24 -40.71 2.49
N GLU A 496 -23.02 -40.85 3.56
CA GLU A 496 -24.46 -40.59 3.54
C GLU A 496 -24.73 -39.08 3.45
N ILE A 497 -23.96 -38.27 4.17
CA ILE A 497 -24.01 -36.80 4.12
C ILE A 497 -23.69 -36.30 2.71
N VAL A 498 -22.57 -36.74 2.12
CA VAL A 498 -22.18 -36.34 0.75
C VAL A 498 -23.25 -36.76 -0.27
N LYS A 499 -23.82 -37.96 -0.12
CA LYS A 499 -24.91 -38.42 -1.00
C LYS A 499 -26.16 -37.54 -0.86
N ASP A 500 -26.60 -37.24 0.37
CA ASP A 500 -27.77 -36.38 0.62
C ASP A 500 -27.56 -34.95 0.08
N LEU A 501 -26.35 -34.40 0.14
CA LEU A 501 -26.00 -33.12 -0.47
C LEU A 501 -26.06 -33.15 -2.02
N ILE A 502 -25.60 -34.25 -2.64
CA ILE A 502 -25.72 -34.45 -4.10
C ILE A 502 -27.19 -34.64 -4.51
N ASP A 503 -27.93 -35.49 -3.79
CA ASP A 503 -29.36 -35.76 -4.05
C ASP A 503 -30.22 -34.48 -3.90
N LYS A 504 -29.80 -33.52 -3.05
CA LYS A 504 -30.40 -32.18 -2.91
C LYS A 504 -29.89 -31.12 -3.89
N GLY A 505 -28.94 -31.46 -4.77
CA GLY A 505 -28.30 -30.51 -5.70
C GLY A 505 -27.42 -29.44 -5.03
N GLN A 506 -27.04 -29.64 -3.77
CA GLN A 506 -26.20 -28.73 -2.98
C GLN A 506 -24.70 -28.98 -3.18
N MET A 507 -24.34 -30.12 -3.77
CA MET A 507 -22.96 -30.49 -4.10
C MET A 507 -22.93 -31.14 -5.49
N ARG A 508 -21.88 -30.87 -6.29
CA ARG A 508 -21.65 -31.58 -7.55
C ARG A 508 -21.06 -32.98 -7.25
N PRO A 509 -21.46 -34.03 -8.00
CA PRO A 509 -20.97 -35.39 -7.82
C PRO A 509 -19.51 -35.58 -8.27
#